data_AF-K1T919-F1
#
_entry.id   AF-K1T919-F1
#
_cell.length_a   1.000
_cell.length_b   1.000
_cell.length_c   1.000
_cell.angle_alpha   90.00
_cell.angle_beta   90.00
_cell.angle_gamma   90.00
#
_symmetry.space_group_name_H-M   'P 1'
#
loop_
_entity.id
_entity.type
_entity.pdbx_description
1 polymer ?
#
loop_
_entity_poly.entity_id
_entity_poly.type
_entity_poly.pdbx_seq_one_letter_code
_entity_poly.pdbx_strand_id
1 'polypeptide(L)' 'MHKLIRVCLLTLATVLSAITASAQSVTWKSSVEPLDGDTYRIVFEASIPTPYHMYDMGPYEGGPNATTIVITPGEG' A
#
# COMPACT_ATOMS: atom_id res chain seq x y z
N MET A 1 42.59 -9.40 -3.15
CA MET A 1 41.46 -10.05 -2.45
C MET A 1 40.46 -9.04 -1.85
N HIS A 2 40.91 -7.99 -1.16
CA HIS A 2 40.00 -7.01 -0.53
C HIS A 2 39.07 -6.23 -1.50
N LYS A 3 39.52 -5.87 -2.71
CA LYS A 3 38.67 -5.20 -3.72
C LYS A 3 37.53 -6.10 -4.20
N LEU A 4 37.81 -7.37 -4.49
CA LEU A 4 36.81 -8.36 -4.90
C LEU A 4 35.78 -8.59 -3.79
N ILE A 5 36.23 -8.74 -2.54
CA ILE A 5 35.36 -8.90 -1.37
C ILE A 5 34.44 -7.68 -1.19
N ARG A 6 34.97 -6.46 -1.32
CA ARG A 6 34.18 -5.22 -1.22
C ARG A 6 33.13 -5.11 -2.32
N VAL A 7 33.47 -5.46 -3.56
CA VAL A 7 32.52 -5.45 -4.67
C VAL A 7 31.40 -6.47 -4.42
N CYS A 8 31.75 -7.70 -4.01
CA CYS A 8 30.75 -8.72 -3.68
C CYS A 8 29.82 -8.31 -2.53
N LEU A 9 30.36 -7.68 -1.48
CA LEU A 9 29.57 -7.16 -0.35
C LEU A 9 28.61 -6.05 -0.78
N LEU A 10 29.05 -5.12 -1.63
CA LEU A 10 28.21 -4.04 -2.13
C LEU A 10 27.10 -4.55 -3.06
N THR A 11 27.41 -5.55 -3.91
CA THR A 11 26.40 -6.20 -4.75
C THR A 11 25.39 -7.00 -3.93
N LEU A 12 25.85 -7.69 -2.88
CA LEU A 12 24.96 -8.43 -1.98
C LEU A 12 24.04 -7.47 -1.21
N ALA A 13 24.58 -6.34 -0.73
CA ALA A 13 23.79 -5.31 -0.05
C ALA A 13 22.72 -4.69 -0.97
N THR A 14 23.04 -4.43 -2.24
CA THR A 14 22.05 -3.92 -3.21
C THR A 14 20.97 -4.94 -3.52
N VAL A 15 21.31 -6.23 -3.68
CA VAL A 15 20.32 -7.30 -3.90
C VAL A 15 19.40 -7.48 -2.68
N LEU A 16 19.95 -7.47 -1.46
CA LEU A 16 19.13 -7.58 -0.24
C LEU A 16 18.15 -6.41 -0.07
N SER A 17 18.55 -5.21 -0.48
CA SER A 17 17.71 -3.99 -0.39
C SER A 17 16.49 -4.03 -1.33
N ALA A 18 16.60 -4.72 -2.47
CA ALA A 18 15.50 -4.87 -3.42
C ALA A 18 14.41 -5.84 -2.93
N ILE A 19 14.75 -6.80 -2.08
CA ILE A 19 13.82 -7.82 -1.56
C ILE A 19 12.91 -7.23 -0.47
N THR A 20 13.33 -6.19 0.25
CA THR A 20 12.49 -5.52 1.27
C THR A 20 11.44 -4.59 0.68
N ALA A 21 11.53 -4.24 -0.61
CA ALA A 21 10.59 -3.32 -1.26
C ALA A 21 9.32 -4.01 -1.78
N SER A 22 9.25 -5.36 -1.81
CA SER A 22 8.09 -6.11 -2.29
C SER A 22 6.98 -6.31 -1.23
N ALA A 23 7.09 -5.66 -0.07
CA ALA A 23 6.21 -5.86 1.07
C ALA A 23 4.78 -5.30 0.92
N GLN A 24 4.41 -4.60 -0.15
CA GLN A 24 3.13 -3.87 -0.18
C GLN A 24 2.43 -3.85 -1.54
N SER A 25 2.39 -4.97 -2.26
CA SER A 25 1.50 -5.09 -3.43
C SER A 25 0.04 -5.31 -2.98
N VAL A 26 -0.56 -4.31 -2.33
CA VAL A 26 -2.01 -4.30 -2.05
C VAL A 26 -2.73 -3.97 -3.35
N THR A 27 -3.63 -4.85 -3.79
CA THR A 27 -4.47 -4.57 -4.96
C THR A 27 -5.83 -4.04 -4.51
N TRP A 28 -6.35 -3.07 -5.24
CA TRP A 28 -7.62 -2.42 -4.93
C TRP A 28 -8.64 -2.62 -6.05
N LYS A 29 -9.90 -2.82 -5.67
CA LYS A 29 -11.07 -2.70 -6.54
C LYS A 29 -12.03 -1.68 -5.95
N SER A 30 -12.78 -1.02 -6.82
CA SER A 30 -13.84 -0.10 -6.42
C SER A 30 -15.12 -0.37 -7.17
N SER A 31 -16.26 -0.27 -6.51
CA SER A 31 -17.58 -0.28 -7.14
C SER A 31 -18.46 0.84 -6.57
N VAL A 32 -19.44 1.25 -7.36
CA VAL A 32 -20.51 2.16 -6.96
C VAL A 32 -21.83 1.43 -7.20
N GLU A 33 -22.58 1.21 -6.13
CA GLU A 33 -23.85 0.49 -6.15
C GLU A 33 -24.99 1.50 -5.90
N PRO A 34 -25.95 1.65 -6.82
CA PRO A 34 -27.14 2.45 -6.55
C PRO A 34 -27.97 1.78 -5.46
N LEU A 35 -28.47 2.57 -4.52
CA LEU A 35 -29.40 2.10 -3.49
C LEU A 35 -30.82 2.55 -3.83
N ASP A 36 -31.23 3.75 -3.39
CA ASP A 36 -32.53 4.34 -3.69
C ASP A 36 -32.40 5.86 -3.85
N GLY A 37 -33.20 6.44 -4.75
CA GLY A 37 -33.09 7.84 -5.17
C GLY A 37 -31.66 8.22 -5.53
N ASP A 38 -31.15 9.26 -4.88
CA ASP A 38 -29.79 9.78 -5.07
C ASP A 38 -28.77 9.15 -4.08
N THR A 39 -29.10 8.02 -3.47
CA THR A 39 -28.23 7.33 -2.52
C THR A 39 -27.40 6.25 -3.21
N TYR A 40 -26.09 6.30 -3.00
CA TYR A 40 -25.14 5.34 -3.55
C TYR A 40 -24.27 4.74 -2.45
N ARG A 41 -23.91 3.47 -2.60
CA ARG A 41 -22.87 2.82 -1.80
C ARG A 41 -21.59 2.74 -2.62
N ILE A 42 -20.52 3.34 -2.09
CA ILE A 42 -19.18 3.24 -2.67
C ILE A 42 -18.42 2.17 -1.89
N VAL A 43 -17.92 1.14 -2.58
CA VAL A 43 -17.17 0.04 -1.97
C VAL A 43 -15.73 0.10 -2.46
N PHE A 44 -14.79 0.08 -1.52
CA PHE A 44 -13.36 -0.08 -1.78
C PHE A 44 -12.91 -1.42 -1.19
N GLU A 45 -12.47 -2.34 -2.03
CA GLU A 45 -12.03 -3.67 -1.62
C GLU A 45 -10.51 -3.78 -1.78
N ALA A 46 -9.79 -4.00 -0.67
CA ALA A 46 -8.36 -4.25 -0.65
C ALA A 46 -8.08 -5.75 -0.54
N SER A 47 -7.22 -6.27 -1.42
CA SER A 47 -6.60 -7.59 -1.25
C SER A 47 -5.19 -7.41 -0.69
N ILE A 48 -5.02 -7.79 0.59
CA ILE A 48 -3.76 -7.63 1.33
C ILE A 48 -3.12 -9.01 1.50
N PRO A 49 -1.88 -9.23 1.02
CA PRO A 49 -1.21 -10.52 1.20
C PRO A 49 -0.82 -10.74 2.67
N THR A 50 -0.87 -11.98 3.13
CA THR A 50 -0.35 -12.40 4.44
C THR A 50 1.14 -12.07 4.56
N PRO A 51 1.66 -11.66 5.74
CA PRO A 51 0.97 -11.49 7.03
C PRO A 51 0.46 -10.07 7.29
N TYR A 52 0.39 -9.23 6.26
CA TYR A 52 0.05 -7.83 6.41
C TYR A 52 -1.45 -7.64 6.70
N HIS A 53 -1.77 -6.52 7.35
CA HIS A 53 -3.14 -6.09 7.61
C HIS A 53 -3.21 -4.56 7.52
N MET A 54 -4.40 -4.03 7.26
CA MET A 54 -4.63 -2.59 7.35
C MET A 54 -4.77 -2.22 8.83
N TYR A 55 -4.05 -1.18 9.25
CA TYR A 55 -4.22 -0.61 10.57
C TYR A 55 -5.49 0.26 10.62
N ASP A 56 -5.95 0.53 11.83
CA ASP A 56 -6.98 1.53 12.06
C ASP A 56 -6.55 2.92 11.56
N MET A 57 -7.51 3.76 11.17
CA MET A 57 -7.29 5.10 10.60
C MET A 57 -7.23 6.21 11.65
N GLY A 58 -7.14 5.87 12.94
CA GLY A 58 -7.11 6.85 14.04
C GLY A 58 -6.03 7.93 13.90
N PRO A 59 -6.20 9.07 14.59
CA PRO A 59 -5.17 10.10 14.63
C PRO A 59 -4.04 9.64 15.57
N TYR A 60 -2.96 9.11 15.00
CA TYR A 60 -1.78 8.69 15.74
C TYR A 60 -0.64 9.70 15.56
N GLU A 61 -0.11 10.22 16.67
CA GLU A 61 1.14 10.97 16.65
C GLU A 61 2.34 10.02 16.59
N GLY A 62 3.22 10.19 15.60
CA GLY A 62 4.43 9.37 15.43
C GLY A 62 4.19 7.95 14.90
N GLY A 63 2.96 7.62 14.50
CA GLY A 63 2.62 6.35 13.84
C GLY A 63 2.87 6.37 12.32
N PRO A 64 2.72 5.22 11.64
CA PRO A 64 2.72 5.15 10.18
C PRO A 64 1.62 6.01 9.57
N ASN A 65 1.86 6.55 8.37
CA ASN A 65 0.83 7.29 7.64
C ASN A 65 -0.39 6.38 7.36
N ALA A 66 -1.56 6.80 7.82
CA ALA A 66 -2.81 6.08 7.57
C ALA A 66 -3.20 6.13 6.09
N THR A 67 -3.89 5.08 5.62
CA THR A 67 -4.51 5.06 4.29
C THR A 67 -5.51 6.21 4.18
N THR A 68 -5.34 7.06 3.17
CA THR A 68 -6.27 8.16 2.87
C THR A 68 -7.05 7.85 1.60
N ILE A 69 -8.38 7.96 1.67
CA ILE A 69 -9.27 7.83 0.52
C ILE A 69 -9.79 9.23 0.19
N VAL A 70 -9.48 9.72 -1.01
CA VAL A 70 -9.96 11.02 -1.50
C VAL A 70 -11.04 10.77 -2.55
N ILE A 71 -12.25 11.27 -2.30
CA ILE A 71 -13.35 11.23 -3.25
C ILE A 71 -13.40 12.58 -3.95
N THR A 72 -13.23 12.59 -5.27
CA THR A 72 -13.35 13.81 -6.09
C THR A 72 -14.68 13.75 -6.83
N PRO A 73 -15.59 14.73 -6.63
CA PRO A 73 -16.81 14.83 -7.43
C PRO A 73 -16.48 14.95 -8.93
N GLY A 74 -17.22 14.25 -9.78
CA GLY A 74 -17.16 14.45 -11.23
C GLY A 74 -17.98 15.67 -11.67
N GLU A 75 -17.99 15.99 -12.95
CA GLU A 75 -18.77 17.09 -13.56
C GLU A 75 -20.30 16.86 -13.58
N GLY A 76 -20.81 15.97 -12.72
CA GLY A 76 -22.22 15.54 -12.69
C GLY A 76 -23.20 16.69 -12.47
#